data_AF-A0A257SX92-F1
#
_entry.id   AF-A0A257SX92-F1
#
_cell.length_a   1.000
_cell.length_b   1.000
_cell.length_c   1.000
_cell.angle_alpha   90.00
_cell.angle_beta   90.00
_cell.angle_gamma   90.00
#
_symmetry.space_group_name_H-M   'P 1'
#
loop_
_entity.id
_entity.type
_entity.pdbx_description
1 polymer ?
#
loop_
_entity_poly.entity_id
_entity_poly.type
_entity_poly.pdbx_seq_one_letter_code
_entity_poly.pdbx_strand_id
1 'polypeptide(L)' 'MKVSIIGGAGLVGSCAAFALQMGRVVREIALLDVNAEAVAGQALDLLHGASLTDFGEKQNSRKLEFYARYYF' A
#
# COMPACT_ATOMS: atom_id res chain seq x y z
N MET A 1 3.11 -4.20 11.53
CA MET A 1 4.10 -3.12 11.31
C MET A 1 3.59 -2.20 10.22
N LYS A 2 3.85 -0.89 10.29
CA LYS A 2 3.56 0.07 9.20
C LYS A 2 4.85 0.35 8.44
N VAL A 3 4.80 0.34 7.11
CA VAL A 3 5.94 0.63 6.23
C VAL A 3 5.56 1.76 5.27
N SER A 4 6.49 2.70 5.06
CA SER A 4 6.33 3.77 4.07
C SER A 4 7.36 3.58 2.96
N ILE A 5 6.92 3.72 1.71
CA ILE A 5 7.76 3.57 0.52
C ILE A 5 7.80 4.92 -0.20
N ILE A 6 9.00 5.46 -0.36
CA ILE A 6 9.27 6.70 -1.10
C ILE A 6 9.67 6.33 -2.54
N GLY A 7 9.06 6.96 -3.53
CA GLY A 7 9.15 6.55 -4.93
C GLY A 7 8.18 5.42 -5.27
N GLY A 8 7.00 5.40 -4.62
CA GLY A 8 6.01 4.32 -4.71
C GLY A 8 5.35 4.16 -6.09
N ALA A 9 5.43 5.18 -6.96
CA ALA A 9 4.97 5.06 -8.35
C ALA A 9 6.04 4.46 -9.27
N GLY A 10 7.31 4.44 -8.84
CA GLY A 10 8.40 3.84 -9.59
C GLY A 10 8.38 2.32 -9.54
N LEU A 11 9.02 1.68 -10.53
CA LEU A 11 9.06 0.23 -10.68
C LEU A 11 9.52 -0.49 -9.41
N VAL A 12 10.57 0.01 -8.75
CA VAL A 12 11.09 -0.61 -7.53
C VAL A 12 10.14 -0.43 -6.35
N GLY A 13 9.58 0.77 -6.19
CA GLY A 13 8.68 1.09 -5.08
C GLY A 13 7.37 0.30 -5.15
N SER A 14 6.74 0.24 -6.33
CA SER A 14 5.50 -0.50 -6.53
C SER A 14 5.71 -2.02 -6.41
N CYS A 15 6.79 -2.57 -6.97
CA CYS A 15 7.12 -3.98 -6.80
C CYS A 15 7.42 -4.34 -5.34
N ALA A 16 8.10 -3.47 -4.59
CA ALA A 16 8.32 -3.67 -3.16
C ALA A 16 6.99 -3.68 -2.38
N ALA A 17 6.08 -2.76 -2.70
CA ALA A 17 4.75 -2.71 -2.10
C ALA A 17 3.95 -4.00 -2.37
N PHE A 18 3.96 -4.46 -3.61
CA PHE A 18 3.32 -5.72 -4.01
C PHE A 18 3.94 -6.92 -3.26
N ALA A 19 5.27 -7.01 -3.21
CA ALA A 19 5.96 -8.08 -2.49
C ALA A 19 5.64 -8.07 -0.99
N LEU A 20 5.55 -6.90 -0.37
CA LEU A 20 5.16 -6.77 1.04
C LEU A 20 3.71 -7.19 1.28
N GLN A 21 2.79 -6.86 0.36
CA GLN A 21 1.40 -7.29 0.41
C GLN A 21 1.29 -8.83 0.29
N MET A 22 1.91 -9.40 -0.74
CA MET A 22 1.91 -10.85 -0.98
C MET A 22 2.61 -11.62 0.14
N GLY A 23 3.71 -11.06 0.66
CA GLY A 23 4.51 -11.67 1.73
C GLY A 23 3.85 -11.62 3.10
N ARG A 24 2.80 -10.81 3.29
CA ARG A 24 2.00 -10.78 4.52
C ARG A 24 2.80 -10.46 5.79
N VAL A 25 3.86 -9.67 5.64
CA VAL A 25 4.78 -9.27 6.72
C VAL A 25 4.48 -7.88 7.29
N VAL A 26 3.59 -7.13 6.65
CA VAL A 26 3.19 -5.77 7.05
C VAL A 26 1.69 -5.68 7.30
N ARG A 27 1.28 -4.72 8.13
CA ARG A 27 -0.14 -4.44 8.43
C ARG A 27 -0.68 -3.24 7.64
N GLU A 28 0.21 -2.39 7.16
CA GLU A 28 -0.12 -1.13 6.51
C GLU A 28 1.06 -0.72 5.62
N ILE A 29 0.76 -0.31 4.39
CA ILE A 29 1.72 0.20 3.41
C ILE A 29 1.27 1.63 3.05
N ALA A 30 2.17 2.60 3.19
CA ALA A 30 1.97 3.96 2.69
C ALA A 30 2.89 4.18 1.48
N LEU A 31 2.30 4.59 0.35
CA LEU A 31 3.05 4.92 -0.86
C LEU A 31 3.15 6.43 -1.01
N LEU A 32 4.37 6.92 -1.22
CA LEU A 32 4.66 8.32 -1.45
C LEU A 32 5.42 8.47 -2.76
N ASP A 33 5.02 9.43 -3.56
CA ASP A 33 5.70 9.78 -4.81
C ASP A 33 5.41 11.25 -5.17
N VAL A 34 6.28 11.85 -5.99
CA VAL A 34 6.04 13.18 -6.57
C VAL A 34 4.92 13.13 -7.61
N ASN A 35 4.74 11.98 -8.29
CA ASN A 35 3.63 11.78 -9.21
C ASN A 35 2.40 11.23 -8.47
N ALA A 36 1.54 12.14 -8.01
CA ALA A 36 0.34 11.83 -7.24
C ALA A 36 -0.66 10.92 -7.97
N GLU A 37 -0.85 11.12 -9.28
CA GLU A 37 -1.76 10.29 -10.08
C GLU A 37 -1.22 8.85 -10.19
N ALA A 38 0.06 8.72 -10.51
CA ALA A 38 0.68 7.41 -10.67
C ALA A 38 0.69 6.62 -9.36
N VAL A 39 1.04 7.26 -8.22
CA VAL A 39 1.05 6.58 -6.92
C VAL A 39 -0.35 6.21 -6.43
N ALA A 40 -1.36 7.04 -6.74
CA ALA A 40 -2.76 6.70 -6.48
C ALA A 40 -3.20 5.48 -7.30
N GLY A 41 -2.78 5.39 -8.57
CA GLY A 41 -3.01 4.20 -9.41
C GLY A 41 -2.39 2.94 -8.82
N GLN A 42 -1.11 3.00 -8.39
CA GLN A 42 -0.45 1.85 -7.75
C GLN A 42 -1.15 1.43 -6.45
N ALA A 43 -1.59 2.39 -5.65
CA ALA A 43 -2.34 2.09 -4.43
C ALA A 43 -3.69 1.42 -4.70
N LEU A 44 -4.45 1.92 -5.68
CA LEU A 44 -5.71 1.32 -6.10
C LEU A 44 -5.53 -0.11 -6.59
N ASP A 45 -4.46 -0.39 -7.32
CA ASP A 45 -4.13 -1.74 -7.79
C ASP A 45 -3.90 -2.71 -6.61
N LEU A 46 -3.09 -2.31 -5.63
CA LEU A 46 -2.87 -3.09 -4.40
C LEU A 46 -4.18 -3.29 -3.61
N LEU A 47 -5.04 -2.28 -3.54
CA LEU A 47 -6.35 -2.38 -2.87
C LEU A 47 -7.29 -3.37 -3.58
N HIS A 48 -7.33 -3.35 -4.91
CA HIS A 48 -8.13 -4.30 -5.68
C HIS A 48 -7.67 -5.75 -5.47
N GLY A 49 -6.35 -5.96 -5.38
CA GLY A 49 -5.76 -7.27 -5.05
C GLY A 49 -5.85 -7.68 -3.58
N ALA A 50 -6.32 -6.81 -2.68
CA ALA A 50 -6.29 -7.06 -1.25
C ALA A 50 -7.15 -8.27 -0.83
N SER A 51 -8.27 -8.53 -1.51
CA SER A 51 -9.13 -9.69 -1.25
C SER A 51 -8.43 -11.04 -1.48
N LEU A 52 -7.44 -11.09 -2.38
CA LEU A 52 -6.67 -12.29 -2.71
C LEU A 52 -5.52 -12.53 -1.73
N THR A 53 -5.16 -11.51 -0.98
CA THR A 53 -4.07 -11.54 0.00
C THR A 53 -4.59 -11.47 1.43
N ASP A 54 -5.91 -11.37 1.61
CA ASP A 54 -6.54 -11.05 2.88
C ASP A 54 -6.23 -12.10 3.95
N PHE A 55 -5.95 -11.58 5.13
CA PHE A 55 -5.67 -12.36 6.31
C PHE A 55 -7.00 -12.85 6.88
N GLY A 56 -7.16 -14.17 6.98
CA GLY A 56 -8.30 -14.78 7.66
C GLY A 56 -8.63 -14.06 8.98
N GLU A 57 -9.93 -13.89 9.20
CA GLU A 57 -10.58 -13.07 10.22
C GLU A 57 -9.82 -12.90 11.54
N LYS A 58 -9.61 -11.65 11.94
CA LYS A 58 -9.88 -11.26 13.33
C LYS A 58 -10.74 -10.01 13.39
N GLN A 59 -11.95 -10.21 13.89
CA GLN A 59 -12.85 -9.23 14.47
C GLN A 59 -12.08 -8.09 15.15
N ASN A 60 -12.40 -6.87 14.74
CA ASN A 60 -12.17 -5.62 15.45
C ASN A 60 -10.82 -4.90 15.21
N SER A 61 -10.94 -3.77 14.50
CA SER A 61 -9.94 -2.76 14.18
C SER A 61 -8.93 -3.14 13.08
N ARG A 62 -9.12 -2.54 11.89
CA ARG A 62 -8.15 -1.62 11.29
C ARG A 62 -8.72 -1.13 9.97
N LYS A 63 -9.34 0.04 10.08
CA LYS A 63 -9.65 0.96 8.99
C LYS A 63 -8.38 1.10 8.13
N LEU A 64 -8.45 0.68 6.87
CA LEU A 64 -7.38 0.97 5.93
C LEU A 64 -7.54 2.44 5.55
N GLU A 65 -6.91 3.34 6.30
CA GLU A 65 -6.95 4.77 6.02
C GLU A 65 -5.87 5.12 5.00
N PHE A 66 -6.32 5.48 3.80
CA PHE A 66 -5.45 5.98 2.76
C PHE A 66 -5.05 7.43 3.05
N TYR A 67 -3.83 7.64 3.55
CA TYR A 67 -3.24 8.97 3.68
C TYR A 67 -2.53 9.36 2.38
N ALA A 68 -3.28 9.82 1.38
CA ALA A 68 -2.72 10.70 0.34
C ALA A 68 -2.58 12.11 0.93
N ARG A 69 -1.67 12.28 1.90
CA ARG A 69 -1.37 13.60 2.44
C ARG A 69 -0.37 14.25 1.49
N TYR A 70 -0.83 15.29 0.78
CA TYR A 70 0.03 16.27 0.10
C TYR A 70 1.03 16.82 1.13
N TYR A 71 2.24 16.27 1.17
CA TYR A 71 3.37 16.92 1.80
C TYR A 71 4.60 16.71 0.92
N PHE A 72 5.03 17.85 0.37
CA PHE A 72 6.05 18.13 -0.66
C PHE A 72 5.60 17.92 -2.10
#